data_AF-A0A022S016-F1
#
_entry.id   AF-A0A022S016-F1
#
_cell.length_a   1.000
_cell.length_b   1.000
_cell.length_c   1.000
_cell.angle_alpha   90.00
_cell.angle_beta   90.00
_cell.angle_gamma   90.00
#
_symmetry.space_group_name_H-M   'P 1'
#
loop_
_entity.id
_entity.type
_entity.pdbx_description
1 polymer ?
#
loop_
_entity_poly.entity_id
_entity_poly.type
_entity_poly.pdbx_seq_one_letter_code
_entity_poly.pdbx_strand_id
1 'polypeptide(L)'
;MASFTASSVSFSCISFSKQNQVSNLRKASLPLSGKGFSSHKLPAFRFRVACAAKPETVTKVVEIVKKQLALPADRDVTGDSKFATLGADSLDTVEIVMGLEEEFGISVEEESAQSIATVQDAADLIEKLLEKN
;
A
#
# COMPACT_ATOMS: atom_id res chain seq x y z
N MET A 1 -24.94 18.26 48.62
CA MET A 1 -25.33 16.99 47.98
C MET A 1 -26.55 17.31 47.11
N ALA A 2 -26.62 17.16 45.79
CA ALA A 2 -25.70 16.72 44.75
C ALA A 2 -26.17 17.42 43.45
N SER A 3 -25.23 17.88 42.61
CA SER A 3 -25.54 18.50 41.31
C SER A 3 -25.40 17.46 40.19
N PHE A 4 -26.38 17.42 39.31
CA PHE A 4 -26.50 16.51 38.18
C PHE A 4 -25.85 17.13 36.93
N THR A 5 -24.90 16.44 36.31
CA THR A 5 -24.50 16.66 34.91
C THR A 5 -24.27 15.30 34.25
N ALA A 6 -25.09 14.96 33.26
CA ALA A 6 -24.85 13.82 32.37
C ALA A 6 -25.21 14.25 30.94
N SER A 7 -24.19 14.48 30.13
CA SER A 7 -24.29 14.80 28.72
C SER A 7 -24.50 13.51 27.94
N SER A 8 -25.61 13.43 27.21
CA SER A 8 -25.96 12.31 26.33
C SER A 8 -25.33 12.50 24.96
N VAL A 9 -24.51 11.55 24.49
CA VAL A 9 -24.10 11.44 23.08
C VAL A 9 -25.03 10.44 22.39
N SER A 10 -25.73 10.93 21.38
CA SER A 10 -26.69 10.17 20.58
C SER A 10 -25.98 9.55 19.37
N PHE A 11 -25.98 8.21 19.27
CA PHE A 11 -25.69 7.50 18.04
C PHE A 11 -26.97 7.41 17.20
N SER A 12 -26.94 7.92 15.97
CA SER A 12 -28.02 7.78 15.01
C SER A 12 -27.95 6.38 14.38
N CYS A 13 -28.78 5.46 14.86
CA CYS A 13 -29.08 4.21 14.17
C CYS A 13 -30.20 4.45 13.15
N ILE A 14 -29.91 4.20 11.88
CA ILE A 14 -30.86 4.32 10.78
C ILE A 14 -31.90 3.20 10.87
N SER A 15 -33.15 3.64 10.90
CA SER A 15 -34.38 2.89 11.12
C SER A 15 -34.66 1.79 10.08
N PHE A 16 -34.93 0.58 10.57
CA PHE A 16 -35.50 -0.52 9.81
C PHE A 16 -37.03 -0.35 9.77
N SER A 17 -37.55 0.10 8.63
CA SER A 17 -38.99 0.26 8.40
C SER A 17 -39.65 -1.04 7.95
N LYS A 18 -40.88 -1.21 8.43
CA LYS A 18 -41.79 -2.35 8.33
C LYS A 18 -42.81 -2.06 7.20
N GLN A 19 -43.13 -3.00 6.31
CA GLN A 19 -44.52 -3.29 5.89
C GLN A 19 -44.67 -4.42 4.85
N ASN A 20 -45.34 -5.48 5.31
CA ASN A 20 -46.47 -6.20 4.71
C ASN A 20 -46.97 -5.77 3.31
N GLN A 21 -47.14 -6.73 2.38
CA GLN A 21 -48.34 -6.89 1.52
C GLN A 21 -48.22 -8.13 0.62
N VAL A 22 -49.33 -8.85 0.49
CA VAL A 22 -49.55 -10.05 -0.32
C VAL A 22 -49.82 -9.64 -1.76
N SER A 23 -49.30 -10.35 -2.76
CA SER A 23 -49.87 -10.32 -4.10
C SER A 23 -49.75 -11.66 -4.84
N ASN A 24 -50.86 -12.00 -5.49
CA ASN A 24 -51.18 -13.24 -6.17
C ASN A 24 -50.39 -13.45 -7.47
N LEU A 25 -50.37 -14.72 -7.90
CA LEU A 25 -49.96 -15.23 -9.21
C LEU A 25 -50.17 -14.23 -10.36
N ARG A 26 -49.16 -14.10 -11.22
CA ARG A 26 -49.28 -14.47 -12.65
C ARG A 26 -47.96 -14.97 -13.21
N LYS A 27 -48.03 -16.18 -13.75
CA LYS A 27 -47.08 -16.78 -14.68
C LYS A 27 -46.83 -15.83 -15.85
N ALA A 28 -45.56 -15.60 -16.15
CA ALA A 28 -45.12 -15.27 -17.50
C ALA A 28 -43.79 -15.98 -17.73
N SER A 29 -43.90 -17.11 -18.42
CA SER A 29 -42.82 -17.90 -18.97
C SER A 29 -42.03 -17.10 -20.02
N LEU A 30 -40.71 -17.00 -19.87
CA LEU A 30 -39.80 -16.57 -20.93
C LEU A 30 -38.51 -17.42 -20.88
N PRO A 31 -37.86 -17.66 -22.03
CA PRO A 31 -37.23 -18.93 -22.35
C PRO A 31 -35.84 -19.10 -21.75
N LEU A 32 -35.60 -20.30 -21.20
CA LEU A 32 -34.30 -20.84 -20.84
C LEU A 32 -33.44 -20.99 -22.11
N SER A 33 -32.64 -19.98 -22.43
CA SER A 33 -31.44 -20.14 -23.26
C SER A 33 -30.25 -20.28 -22.33
N GLY A 34 -29.78 -21.52 -22.19
CA GLY A 34 -28.58 -21.85 -21.44
C GLY A 34 -27.37 -21.14 -22.01
N LYS A 35 -26.88 -20.13 -21.30
CA LYS A 35 -25.51 -19.64 -21.40
C LYS A 35 -24.78 -20.20 -20.20
N GLY A 36 -23.98 -21.24 -20.43
CA GLY A 36 -23.13 -21.81 -19.40
C GLY A 36 -22.29 -20.71 -18.75
N PHE A 37 -22.28 -20.69 -17.43
CA PHE A 37 -21.33 -19.90 -16.66
C PHE A 37 -19.93 -20.40 -17.01
N SER A 38 -19.26 -19.74 -17.95
CA SER A 38 -17.81 -19.86 -18.09
C SER A 38 -17.19 -19.18 -16.88
N SER A 39 -17.00 -20.01 -15.85
CA SER A 39 -16.09 -19.77 -14.76
C SER A 39 -14.69 -19.48 -15.31
N HIS A 40 -13.99 -18.56 -14.66
CA HIS A 40 -12.59 -18.17 -14.90
C HIS A 40 -12.38 -17.42 -16.23
N LYS A 41 -11.79 -16.23 -16.27
CA LYS A 41 -10.50 -15.89 -15.69
C LYS A 41 -10.48 -14.41 -15.31
N LEU A 42 -10.20 -14.13 -14.03
CA LEU A 42 -9.55 -12.88 -13.67
C LEU A 42 -8.31 -12.73 -14.57
N PRO A 43 -8.02 -11.55 -15.13
CA PRO A 43 -6.71 -11.36 -15.72
C PRO A 43 -5.71 -11.68 -14.62
N ALA A 44 -4.83 -12.64 -14.90
CA ALA A 44 -3.67 -12.89 -14.07
C ALA A 44 -3.10 -11.52 -13.70
N PHE A 45 -2.87 -11.30 -12.40
CA PHE A 45 -1.97 -10.25 -11.96
C PHE A 45 -0.72 -10.39 -12.82
N ARG A 46 -0.65 -9.60 -13.89
CA ARG A 46 0.61 -9.26 -14.52
C ARG A 46 1.26 -8.43 -13.43
N PHE A 47 1.98 -9.13 -12.56
CA PHE A 47 3.15 -8.60 -11.90
C PHE A 47 3.96 -7.96 -13.02
N ARG A 48 3.70 -6.67 -13.23
CA ARG A 48 4.51 -5.82 -14.07
C ARG A 48 5.74 -5.62 -13.20
N VAL A 49 6.69 -6.53 -13.34
CA VAL A 49 8.06 -6.32 -12.90
C VAL A 49 8.55 -5.14 -13.73
N ALA A 50 8.35 -3.94 -13.19
CA ALA A 50 9.09 -2.76 -13.60
C ALA A 50 10.35 -2.75 -12.74
N CYS A 51 11.27 -3.68 -12.99
CA CYS A 51 12.65 -3.43 -12.63
C CYS A 51 13.14 -2.36 -13.60
N ALA A 52 12.79 -1.11 -13.32
CA ALA A 52 13.37 0.03 -13.99
C ALA A 52 14.75 0.29 -13.39
N ALA A 53 14.93 0.00 -12.09
CA ALA A 53 16.20 0.20 -11.42
C ALA A 53 17.32 -0.78 -11.85
N LYS A 54 18.50 -0.23 -12.14
CA LYS A 54 19.80 -0.89 -12.18
C LYS A 54 20.05 -1.67 -10.88
N PRO A 55 20.62 -2.89 -10.98
CA PRO A 55 20.90 -3.72 -9.81
C PRO A 55 21.94 -3.11 -8.87
N GLU A 56 22.81 -2.24 -9.37
CA GLU A 56 23.80 -1.53 -8.57
C GLU A 56 23.16 -0.55 -7.58
N THR A 57 22.14 0.20 -8.02
CA THR A 57 21.41 1.14 -7.18
C THR A 57 20.69 0.43 -6.05
N VAL A 58 20.00 -0.66 -6.36
CA VAL A 58 19.29 -1.48 -5.37
C VAL A 58 20.26 -1.99 -4.30
N THR A 59 21.45 -2.46 -4.70
CA THR A 59 22.47 -2.96 -3.76
C THR A 59 22.93 -1.86 -2.81
N LYS A 60 23.21 -0.66 -3.32
CA LYS A 60 23.58 0.49 -2.50
C LYS A 60 22.47 0.91 -1.53
N VAL A 61 21.22 0.95 -1.99
CA VAL A 61 20.07 1.27 -1.12
C VAL A 61 19.98 0.25 0.02
N VAL A 62 20.12 -1.05 -0.29
CA VAL A 62 20.11 -2.11 0.73
C VAL A 62 21.23 -1.91 1.75
N GLU A 63 22.44 -1.55 1.32
CA GLU A 63 23.56 -1.29 2.23
C GLU A 63 23.28 -0.12 3.18
N ILE A 64 22.73 1.00 2.68
CA ILE A 64 22.39 2.17 3.50
C ILE A 64 21.32 1.81 4.51
N VAL A 65 20.27 1.09 4.08
CA VAL A 65 19.19 0.64 4.96
C VAL A 65 19.71 -0.29 6.05
N LYS A 66 20.61 -1.22 5.72
CA LYS A 66 21.25 -2.10 6.71
C LYS A 66 22.09 -1.32 7.71
N LYS A 67 22.81 -0.29 7.27
CA LYS A 67 23.60 0.59 8.14
C LYS A 67 22.73 1.40 9.10
N GLN A 68 21.68 2.06 8.60
CA GLN A 68 20.81 2.90 9.43
C GLN A 68 19.98 2.09 10.42
N LEU A 69 19.41 0.97 9.98
CA LEU A 69 18.61 0.09 10.85
C LEU A 69 19.45 -0.88 11.69
N ALA A 70 20.79 -0.76 11.68
CA ALA A 70 21.74 -1.65 12.35
C ALA A 70 21.41 -3.14 12.17
N LEU A 71 21.02 -3.53 10.95
CA LEU A 71 20.60 -4.89 10.64
C LEU A 71 21.81 -5.81 10.49
N PRO A 72 21.72 -7.08 10.95
CA PRO A 72 22.79 -8.04 10.75
C PRO A 72 22.97 -8.32 9.26
N ALA A 73 24.22 -8.60 8.84
CA ALA A 73 24.55 -8.90 7.44
C ALA A 73 23.73 -10.08 6.90
N ASP A 74 23.43 -11.04 7.77
CA ASP A 74 22.66 -12.25 7.50
C ASP A 74 21.15 -12.01 7.29
N ARG A 75 20.66 -10.78 7.55
CA ARG A 75 19.26 -10.45 7.27
C ARG A 75 19.09 -10.27 5.77
N ASP A 76 18.24 -11.13 5.20
CA ASP A 76 17.79 -10.98 3.82
C ASP A 76 16.97 -9.71 3.67
N VAL A 77 17.51 -8.79 2.87
CA VAL A 77 16.84 -7.56 2.45
C VAL A 77 16.81 -7.61 0.92
N THR A 78 15.60 -7.68 0.38
CA THR A 78 15.34 -7.75 -1.06
C THR A 78 14.68 -6.46 -1.54
N GLY A 79 14.65 -6.20 -2.85
CA GLY A 79 13.93 -5.05 -3.41
C GLY A 79 12.47 -5.00 -2.97
N ASP A 80 11.80 -6.15 -2.87
CA ASP A 80 10.41 -6.26 -2.43
C ASP A 80 10.20 -6.06 -0.92
N SER A 81 11.29 -5.96 -0.14
CA SER A 81 11.21 -5.75 1.29
C SER A 81 10.69 -4.36 1.62
N LYS A 82 9.71 -4.28 2.52
CA LYS A 82 9.14 -3.02 2.99
C LYS A 82 9.94 -2.46 4.15
N PHE A 83 10.14 -1.15 4.19
CA PHE A 83 10.84 -0.49 5.31
C PHE A 83 10.18 -0.80 6.67
N ALA A 84 8.85 -0.74 6.73
CA ALA A 84 8.09 -1.11 7.92
C ALA A 84 8.32 -2.57 8.37
N THR A 85 8.54 -3.51 7.44
CA THR A 85 8.84 -4.92 7.77
C THR A 85 10.28 -5.13 8.22
N LEU A 86 11.18 -4.24 7.80
CA LEU A 86 12.56 -4.22 8.25
C LEU A 86 12.70 -3.65 9.67
N GLY A 87 11.66 -2.95 10.14
CA GLY A 87 11.62 -2.31 11.45
C GLY A 87 12.00 -0.84 11.41
N ALA A 88 11.96 -0.21 10.23
CA ALA A 88 12.10 1.23 10.11
C ALA A 88 10.88 1.94 10.71
N ASP A 89 11.13 2.86 11.64
CA ASP A 89 10.14 3.81 12.11
C ASP A 89 10.09 5.04 11.19
N SER A 90 9.11 5.91 11.46
CA SER A 90 8.95 7.24 10.87
C SER A 90 10.23 8.08 10.91
N LEU A 91 11.03 8.01 11.98
CA LEU A 91 12.31 8.71 12.07
C LEU A 91 13.39 8.07 11.20
N ASP A 92 13.52 6.73 11.26
CA ASP A 92 14.50 5.99 10.47
C ASP A 92 14.30 6.22 8.97
N THR A 93 13.05 6.33 8.53
CA THR A 93 12.71 6.60 7.12
C THR A 93 13.28 7.94 6.65
N VAL A 94 13.22 8.98 7.50
CA VAL A 94 13.81 10.29 7.20
C VAL A 94 15.34 10.21 7.13
N GLU A 95 15.98 9.51 8.07
CA GLU A 95 17.44 9.33 8.07
C GLU A 95 17.94 8.52 6.86
N ILE A 96 17.20 7.49 6.44
CA ILE A 96 17.49 6.71 5.25
C ILE A 96 17.41 7.60 4.01
N VAL A 97 16.34 8.40 3.87
CA VAL A 97 16.16 9.29 2.71
C VAL A 97 17.27 10.33 2.65
N MET A 98 17.64 10.95 3.76
CA MET A 98 18.77 11.89 3.81
C MET A 98 20.09 11.23 3.40
N GLY A 99 20.35 9.99 3.86
CA GLY A 99 21.55 9.25 3.46
C GLY A 99 21.57 8.87 1.97
N LEU A 100 20.41 8.59 1.39
CA LEU A 100 20.25 8.34 -0.04
C LEU A 100 20.49 9.61 -0.87
N GLU A 101 19.97 10.75 -0.44
CA GLU A 101 20.21 12.04 -1.08
C GLU A 101 21.70 12.40 -1.09
N GLU A 102 22.40 12.19 0.04
CA GLU A 102 23.83 12.46 0.15
C GLU A 102 24.70 11.48 -0.66
N GLU A 103 24.41 10.17 -0.63
CA GLU A 103 25.17 9.16 -1.38
C GLU A 103 25.05 9.35 -2.89
N PHE A 104 23.85 9.66 -3.39
CA PHE A 104 23.59 9.79 -4.83
C PHE A 104 23.64 11.23 -5.33
N GLY A 105 23.76 12.22 -4.44
CA GLY A 105 23.78 13.64 -4.80
C GLY A 105 22.47 14.12 -5.44
N ILE A 106 21.34 13.55 -5.02
CA ILE A 106 20.01 13.86 -5.55
C ILE A 106 19.18 14.62 -4.50
N SER A 107 18.07 15.21 -4.94
CA SER A 107 17.06 15.78 -4.05
C SER A 107 15.74 15.07 -4.25
N VAL A 108 15.26 14.44 -3.18
CA VAL A 108 13.99 13.70 -3.14
C VAL A 108 12.97 14.58 -2.41
N GLU A 109 11.82 14.79 -3.05
CA GLU A 109 10.74 15.53 -2.39
C GLU A 109 10.17 14.72 -1.22
N GLU A 110 9.83 15.40 -0.12
CA GLU A 110 9.33 14.76 1.09
C GLU A 110 8.06 13.92 0.84
N GLU A 111 7.13 14.42 0.01
CA GLU A 111 5.93 13.68 -0.39
C GLU A 111 6.28 12.37 -1.12
N SER A 112 7.27 12.44 -2.02
CA SER A 112 7.77 11.28 -2.75
C SER A 112 8.42 10.28 -1.79
N ALA A 113 9.25 10.76 -0.85
CA ALA A 113 9.91 9.96 0.18
C ALA A 113 8.92 9.24 1.11
N GLN A 114 7.85 9.91 1.54
CA GLN A 114 6.79 9.29 2.36
C GLN A 114 5.97 8.25 1.59
N SER A 115 5.91 8.35 0.26
CA SER A 115 5.23 7.38 -0.60
C SER A 115 6.03 6.08 -0.80
N ILE A 116 7.34 6.10 -0.48
CA ILE A 116 8.23 4.96 -0.69
C ILE A 116 7.95 3.89 0.37
N ALA A 117 7.36 2.77 -0.05
CA ALA A 117 7.05 1.66 0.85
C ALA A 117 8.10 0.54 0.82
N THR A 118 8.76 0.33 -0.33
CA THR A 118 9.72 -0.75 -0.55
C THR A 118 11.10 -0.26 -0.97
N VAL A 119 12.11 -1.10 -0.78
CA VAL A 119 13.49 -0.84 -1.24
C VAL A 119 13.53 -0.65 -2.76
N GLN A 120 12.71 -1.40 -3.51
CA GLN A 120 12.60 -1.27 -4.95
C GLN A 120 12.04 0.09 -5.35
N ASP A 121 10.98 0.57 -4.68
CA ASP A 121 10.40 1.89 -4.94
C ASP A 121 11.45 3.00 -4.75
N ALA A 122 12.30 2.87 -3.72
CA ALA A 122 13.39 3.81 -3.45
C ALA A 122 14.40 3.83 -4.60
N ALA A 123 14.87 2.65 -5.01
CA ALA A 123 15.84 2.52 -6.10
C ALA A 123 15.27 3.04 -7.43
N ASP A 124 14.01 2.73 -7.75
CA ASP A 124 13.35 3.23 -8.95
C ASP A 124 13.19 4.75 -8.93
N LEU A 125 12.95 5.34 -7.76
CA LEU A 125 12.83 6.78 -7.60
C LEU A 125 14.18 7.50 -7.77
N ILE A 126 15.23 6.95 -7.15
CA ILE A 126 16.61 7.44 -7.29
C ILE A 126 17.01 7.46 -8.76
N GLU A 127 16.71 6.40 -9.51
CA GLU A 127 17.09 6.33 -10.91
C GLU A 127 16.34 7.31 -11.80
N LYS A 128 15.04 7.54 -11.55
CA LYS A 128 14.31 8.60 -12.24
C LYS A 128 14.89 9.99 -12.00
N LEU A 129 15.47 10.23 -10.83
CA LEU A 129 16.12 11.50 -10.50
C LEU A 129 17.53 11.59 -11.10
N LEU A 130 18.27 10.48 -11.14
CA LEU A 130 19.58 10.41 -11.80
C LEU A 130 19.46 10.56 -13.33
N GLU A 131 18.40 10.08 -13.96
CA GLU A 131 18.15 10.28 -15.39
C GLU A 131 17.75 11.72 -15.74
N LYS A 132 17.29 12.49 -14.76
CA LYS A 132 16.87 13.89 -14.93
C LYS A 132 18.00 14.90 -14.74
N ASN A 133 19.16 14.48 -14.23
CA ASN A 133 20.34 15.33 -13.98
C ASN A 133 21.48 14.99 -14.94
#